data_AF-A0A6J1VZ48-F1
#
_entry.id   AF-A0A6J1VZ48-F1
#
_cell.length_a   1.000
_cell.length_b   1.000
_cell.length_c   1.000
_cell.angle_alpha   90.00
_cell.angle_beta   90.00
_cell.angle_gamma   90.00
#
_symmetry.space_group_name_H-M   'P 1'
#
loop_
_entity.id
_entity.type
_entity.pdbx_description
1 polymer ?
#
loop_
_entity_poly.entity_id
_entity_poly.type
_entity_poly.pdbx_seq_one_letter_code
_entity_poly.pdbx_strand_id
1 'polypeptide(L)'
;MTAFLPFPPQQFSTLLEVLFQFLQEPKEVERFLANLSEFATGNKISLGPLKSIVKSLLLVPSGALKRRLTAEQVGADLITLGLSDEKARYFEEQWKENYPALSRLAVGQTLMVNQLIDMEWKFGVTAGSSELGKVGSIFLQLKLVVKKGSRLEPVYLGE
;
A
#
# COMPACT_ATOMS: atom_id res chain seq x y z
N MET A 1 -9.83 -25.65 14.91
CA MET A 1 -9.08 -24.39 14.80
C MET A 1 -7.82 -24.71 14.00
N THR A 2 -7.90 -24.54 12.68
CA THR A 2 -6.86 -24.97 11.73
C THR A 2 -5.69 -24.00 11.80
N ALA A 3 -4.46 -24.53 11.99
CA ALA A 3 -3.23 -23.74 12.08
C ALA A 3 -3.14 -22.73 10.94
N PHE A 4 -3.12 -21.43 11.28
CA PHE A 4 -3.13 -20.34 10.31
C PHE A 4 -1.94 -20.40 9.33
N LEU A 5 -0.86 -21.11 9.69
CA LEU A 5 0.30 -21.41 8.86
C LEU A 5 0.92 -22.76 9.24
N PRO A 6 0.99 -23.75 8.32
CA PRO A 6 1.44 -25.11 8.63
C PRO A 6 2.98 -25.25 8.76
N PHE A 7 3.72 -24.15 8.75
CA PHE A 7 5.17 -24.16 8.75
C PHE A 7 5.75 -24.35 10.15
N PRO A 8 6.83 -25.14 10.33
CA PRO A 8 7.67 -25.07 11.52
C PRO A 8 8.24 -23.65 11.73
N PRO A 9 8.61 -23.26 12.97
CA PRO A 9 9.16 -21.94 13.26
C PRO A 9 10.28 -21.49 12.31
N GLN A 10 11.26 -22.36 12.05
CA GLN A 10 12.36 -22.04 11.13
C GLN A 10 11.90 -21.70 9.71
N GLN A 11 11.00 -22.52 9.14
CA GLN A 11 10.47 -22.29 7.79
C GLN A 11 9.62 -21.02 7.74
N PHE A 12 8.88 -20.75 8.82
CA PHE A 12 8.11 -19.53 8.95
C PHE A 12 9.02 -18.29 8.99
N SER A 13 10.11 -18.32 9.76
CA SER A 13 11.08 -17.22 9.83
C SER A 13 11.71 -16.93 8.47
N THR A 14 12.21 -17.95 7.76
CA THR A 14 12.77 -17.79 6.41
C THR A 14 11.74 -17.25 5.41
N LEU A 15 10.48 -17.71 5.49
CA LEU A 15 9.43 -17.18 4.62
C LEU A 15 9.13 -15.70 4.92
N LEU A 16 9.15 -15.31 6.21
CA LEU A 16 8.95 -13.93 6.60
C LEU A 16 10.09 -13.01 6.15
N GLU A 17 11.34 -13.47 6.18
CA GLU A 17 12.47 -12.70 5.65
C GLU A 17 12.24 -12.35 4.17
N VAL A 18 11.86 -13.35 3.35
CA VAL A 18 11.53 -13.15 1.93
C VAL A 18 10.36 -12.18 1.76
N LEU A 19 9.34 -12.27 2.61
CA LEU A 19 8.17 -11.39 2.59
C LEU A 19 8.53 -9.94 2.94
N PHE A 20 9.25 -9.72 4.04
CA PHE A 20 9.64 -8.37 4.48
C PHE A 20 10.63 -7.73 3.52
N GLN A 21 11.56 -8.50 2.94
CA GLN A 21 12.42 -8.02 1.86
C GLN A 21 11.60 -7.53 0.66
N PHE A 22 10.58 -8.29 0.23
CA PHE A 22 9.69 -7.87 -0.86
C PHE A 22 8.86 -6.62 -0.50
N LEU A 23 8.40 -6.50 0.74
CA LEU A 23 7.65 -5.32 1.19
C LEU A 23 8.50 -4.04 1.18
N GLN A 24 9.81 -4.15 1.42
CA GLN A 24 10.75 -3.03 1.27
C GLN A 24 11.02 -2.68 -0.21
N GLU A 25 11.05 -3.68 -1.07
CA GLU A 25 11.38 -3.54 -2.50
C GLU A 25 10.25 -4.07 -3.41
N PRO A 26 9.06 -3.47 -3.40
CA PRO A 26 7.87 -4.03 -4.05
C PRO A 26 7.95 -4.09 -5.59
N LYS A 27 8.98 -3.48 -6.19
CA LYS A 27 9.23 -3.53 -7.65
C LYS A 27 9.97 -4.81 -8.07
N GLU A 28 10.61 -5.50 -7.14
CA GLU A 28 11.48 -6.67 -7.38
C GLU A 28 10.66 -7.97 -7.41
N VAL A 29 9.58 -7.99 -8.20
CA VAL A 29 8.60 -9.08 -8.24
C VAL A 29 9.23 -10.38 -8.75
N GLU A 30 10.10 -10.30 -9.77
CA GLU A 30 10.76 -11.49 -10.33
C GLU A 30 11.67 -12.16 -9.30
N ARG A 31 12.48 -11.38 -8.58
CA ARG A 31 13.33 -11.86 -7.49
C ARG A 31 12.52 -12.48 -6.35
N PHE A 32 11.41 -11.85 -5.97
CA PHE A 32 10.50 -12.41 -4.98
C PHE A 32 9.92 -13.76 -5.41
N LEU A 33 9.47 -13.88 -6.66
CA LEU A 33 8.95 -15.14 -7.20
C LEU A 33 10.03 -16.24 -7.31
N ALA A 34 11.27 -15.85 -7.63
CA ALA A 34 12.41 -16.77 -7.61
C ALA A 34 12.67 -17.31 -6.19
N ASN A 35 12.78 -16.43 -5.20
CA ASN A 35 13.00 -16.80 -3.79
C ASN A 35 11.86 -17.69 -3.24
N LEU A 36 10.60 -17.40 -3.61
CA LEU A 36 9.47 -18.26 -3.24
C LEU A 36 9.53 -19.64 -3.91
N SER A 37 10.02 -19.72 -5.15
CA SER A 37 10.17 -20.99 -5.86
C SER A 37 11.31 -21.82 -5.26
N GLU A 38 12.39 -21.18 -4.86
CA GLU A 38 13.50 -21.81 -4.13
C GLU A 38 13.03 -22.32 -2.75
N PHE A 39 12.32 -21.48 -1.98
CA PHE A 39 11.71 -21.88 -0.71
C PHE A 39 10.77 -23.08 -0.87
N ALA A 40 9.90 -23.07 -1.89
CA ALA A 40 9.00 -24.16 -2.20
C ALA A 40 9.76 -25.46 -2.47
N THR A 41 10.81 -25.39 -3.30
CA THR A 41 11.64 -26.53 -3.69
C THR A 41 12.40 -27.10 -2.48
N GLY A 42 13.07 -26.24 -1.70
CA GLY A 42 13.84 -26.64 -0.53
C GLY A 42 12.99 -27.29 0.57
N ASN A 43 11.73 -26.88 0.69
CA ASN A 43 10.80 -27.40 1.69
C ASN A 43 9.82 -28.45 1.16
N LYS A 44 9.95 -28.88 -0.11
CA LYS A 44 9.07 -29.85 -0.79
C LYS A 44 7.59 -29.45 -0.77
N ILE A 45 7.30 -28.16 -0.87
CA ILE A 45 5.95 -27.58 -0.91
C ILE A 45 5.60 -27.26 -2.36
N SER A 46 4.36 -27.49 -2.78
CA SER A 46 3.91 -27.04 -4.09
C SER A 46 3.75 -25.51 -4.11
N LEU A 47 4.21 -24.88 -5.21
CA LEU A 47 4.21 -23.42 -5.33
C LEU A 47 2.80 -22.80 -5.30
N GLY A 48 1.78 -23.52 -5.77
CA GLY A 48 0.38 -23.05 -5.79
C GLY A 48 -0.16 -22.73 -4.38
N PRO A 49 -0.24 -23.72 -3.48
CA PRO A 49 -0.60 -23.52 -2.08
C PRO A 49 0.29 -22.51 -1.35
N LEU A 50 1.62 -22.53 -1.60
CA LEU A 50 2.53 -21.54 -1.02
C LEU A 50 2.15 -20.11 -1.42
N LYS A 51 1.85 -19.85 -2.70
CA LYS A 51 1.39 -18.53 -3.17
C LYS A 51 0.10 -18.10 -2.47
N SER A 52 -0.82 -19.02 -2.17
CA SER A 52 -2.04 -18.69 -1.43
C SER A 52 -1.74 -18.27 0.01
N ILE A 53 -0.85 -18.99 0.67
CA ILE A 53 -0.39 -18.68 2.04
C ILE A 53 0.31 -17.32 2.07
N VAL A 54 1.25 -17.10 1.15
CA VAL A 54 1.99 -15.83 0.99
C VAL A 54 1.04 -14.64 0.79
N LYS A 55 0.04 -14.78 -0.08
CA LYS A 55 -0.98 -13.73 -0.29
C LYS A 55 -1.72 -13.40 1.00
N SER A 56 -2.08 -14.42 1.78
CA SER A 56 -2.77 -14.24 3.06
C SER A 56 -1.86 -13.56 4.09
N LEU A 57 -0.58 -13.94 4.15
CA LEU A 57 0.42 -13.33 5.01
C LEU A 57 0.66 -11.84 4.68
N LEU A 58 0.73 -11.47 3.40
CA LEU A 58 0.91 -10.08 2.96
C LEU A 58 -0.23 -9.14 3.39
N LEU A 59 -1.41 -9.69 3.70
CA LEU A 59 -2.54 -8.90 4.22
C LEU A 59 -2.26 -8.37 5.62
N VAL A 60 -1.46 -9.06 6.43
CA VAL A 60 -1.19 -8.66 7.82
C VAL A 60 -0.41 -7.35 7.87
N PRO A 61 0.78 -7.22 7.25
CA PRO A 61 1.50 -5.94 7.17
C PRO A 61 0.67 -4.84 6.51
N SER A 62 -0.08 -5.17 5.46
CA SER A 62 -0.93 -4.21 4.75
C SER A 62 -2.04 -3.64 5.64
N GLY A 63 -2.70 -4.50 6.43
CA GLY A 63 -3.73 -4.09 7.39
C GLY A 63 -3.14 -3.31 8.57
N ALA A 64 -2.02 -3.79 9.11
CA ALA A 64 -1.32 -3.16 10.21
C ALA A 64 -0.80 -1.76 9.86
N LEU A 65 -0.26 -1.56 8.65
CA LEU A 65 0.18 -0.24 8.16
C LEU A 65 -1.00 0.73 8.07
N LYS A 66 -2.12 0.31 7.46
CA LYS A 66 -3.32 1.13 7.30
C LYS A 66 -3.89 1.60 8.63
N ARG A 67 -3.84 0.74 9.65
CA ARG A 67 -4.35 1.02 11.00
C ARG A 67 -3.29 1.60 11.94
N ARG A 68 -2.04 1.75 11.47
CA ARG A 68 -0.89 2.24 12.26
C ARG A 68 -0.68 1.44 13.55
N LEU A 69 -0.78 0.11 13.46
CA LEU A 69 -0.64 -0.77 14.62
C LEU A 69 0.82 -0.81 15.11
N THR A 70 1.01 -0.86 16.43
CA THR A 70 2.32 -1.09 17.05
C THR A 70 2.73 -2.55 16.90
N ALA A 71 4.01 -2.85 17.15
CA ALA A 71 4.53 -4.21 17.07
C ALA A 71 3.82 -5.15 18.06
N GLU A 72 3.60 -4.68 19.29
CA GLU A 72 2.95 -5.42 20.36
C GLU A 72 1.49 -5.72 20.01
N GLN A 73 0.79 -4.77 19.36
CA GLN A 73 -0.57 -4.98 18.87
C GLN A 73 -0.63 -6.04 17.77
N VAL A 74 0.32 -5.99 16.82
CA VAL A 74 0.42 -6.98 15.74
C VAL A 74 0.73 -8.37 16.30
N GLY A 75 1.65 -8.49 17.26
CA GLY A 75 1.98 -9.75 17.93
C GLY A 75 0.76 -10.33 18.65
N ALA A 76 0.05 -9.52 19.44
CA ALA A 76 -1.16 -9.94 20.14
C ALA A 76 -2.29 -10.40 19.21
N ASP A 77 -2.49 -9.69 18.10
CA ASP A 77 -3.47 -10.06 17.07
C ASP A 77 -3.11 -11.41 16.44
N LEU A 78 -1.83 -11.65 16.13
CA LEU A 78 -1.37 -12.91 15.54
C LEU A 78 -1.55 -14.11 16.48
N ILE A 79 -1.28 -13.93 17.78
CA ILE A 79 -1.56 -14.96 18.79
C ILE A 79 -3.06 -15.25 18.84
N THR A 80 -3.90 -14.20 18.83
CA THR A 80 -5.36 -14.33 18.84
C THR A 80 -5.88 -15.07 17.60
N LEU A 81 -5.21 -14.91 16.45
CA LEU A 81 -5.49 -15.63 15.20
C LEU A 81 -4.96 -17.08 15.19
N GLY A 82 -4.34 -17.54 16.29
CA GLY A 82 -3.90 -18.92 16.45
C GLY A 82 -2.47 -19.20 15.97
N LEU A 83 -1.63 -18.16 15.85
CA LEU A 83 -0.18 -18.34 15.71
C LEU A 83 0.43 -18.71 17.07
N SER A 84 1.50 -19.52 17.06
CA SER A 84 2.25 -19.80 18.28
C SER A 84 2.98 -18.55 18.76
N ASP A 85 3.20 -18.43 20.08
CA ASP A 85 3.93 -17.30 20.69
C ASP A 85 5.28 -17.04 20.02
N GLU A 86 6.03 -18.09 19.72
CA GLU A 86 7.34 -18.00 19.04
C GLU A 86 7.24 -17.33 17.66
N LYS A 87 6.28 -17.76 16.84
CA LYS A 87 6.07 -17.19 15.49
C LYS A 87 5.54 -15.77 15.57
N ALA A 88 4.63 -15.50 16.51
CA ALA A 88 4.08 -14.16 16.70
C ALA A 88 5.16 -13.18 17.13
N ARG A 89 6.02 -13.55 18.08
CA ARG A 89 7.18 -12.75 18.51
C ARG A 89 8.15 -12.47 17.37
N TYR A 90 8.48 -13.49 16.58
CA TYR A 90 9.36 -13.29 15.43
C TYR A 90 8.74 -12.30 14.41
N PHE A 91 7.43 -12.43 14.13
CA PHE A 91 6.75 -11.46 13.26
C PHE A 91 6.76 -10.06 13.86
N GLU A 92 6.50 -9.93 15.17
CA GLU A 92 6.53 -8.66 15.90
C GLU A 92 7.90 -7.96 15.80
N GLU A 93 8.98 -8.71 15.99
CA GLU A 93 10.36 -8.20 15.83
C GLU A 93 10.59 -7.71 14.40
N GLN A 94 10.25 -8.52 13.39
CA GLN A 94 10.36 -8.12 12.00
C GLN A 94 9.51 -6.88 11.70
N TRP A 95 8.28 -6.81 12.22
CA TRP A 95 7.42 -5.64 12.05
C TRP A 95 8.07 -4.38 12.65
N LYS A 96 8.57 -4.47 13.88
CA LYS A 96 9.22 -3.36 14.59
C LYS A 96 10.43 -2.81 13.82
N GLU A 97 11.27 -3.70 13.31
CA GLU A 97 12.46 -3.33 12.53
C GLU A 97 12.11 -2.69 11.19
N ASN A 98 11.09 -3.23 10.50
CA ASN A 98 10.74 -2.83 9.15
C ASN A 98 9.76 -1.65 9.08
N TYR A 99 8.96 -1.42 10.14
CA TYR A 99 7.88 -0.43 10.15
C TYR A 99 8.30 0.99 9.70
N PRO A 100 9.45 1.56 10.13
CA PRO A 100 9.87 2.89 9.68
C PRO A 100 10.06 2.97 8.16
N ALA A 101 10.67 1.93 7.56
CA ALA A 101 10.87 1.88 6.12
C ALA A 101 9.53 1.71 5.39
N LEU A 102 8.70 0.77 5.83
CA LEU A 102 7.39 0.48 5.25
C LEU A 102 6.43 1.68 5.34
N SER A 103 6.42 2.39 6.47
CA SER A 103 5.62 3.60 6.65
C SER A 103 6.04 4.70 5.67
N ARG A 104 7.34 4.91 5.46
CA ARG A 104 7.83 5.89 4.47
C ARG A 104 7.43 5.50 3.05
N LEU A 105 7.55 4.22 2.70
CA LEU A 105 7.13 3.71 1.39
C LEU A 105 5.63 3.88 1.18
N ALA A 106 4.81 3.60 2.18
CA ALA A 106 3.35 3.78 2.10
C ALA A 106 2.95 5.27 1.91
N VAL A 107 3.64 6.20 2.59
CA VAL A 107 3.46 7.63 2.36
C VAL A 107 3.90 8.02 0.94
N GLY A 108 5.07 7.55 0.49
CA GLY A 108 5.56 7.80 -0.87
C GLY A 108 4.59 7.31 -1.94
N GLN A 109 4.05 6.10 -1.79
CA GLN A 109 3.03 5.55 -2.69
C GLN A 109 1.73 6.37 -2.64
N THR A 110 1.31 6.83 -1.47
CA THR A 110 0.11 7.69 -1.33
C THR A 110 0.33 9.06 -1.98
N LEU A 111 1.49 9.68 -1.83
CA LEU A 111 1.82 10.96 -2.47
C LEU A 111 1.99 10.85 -4.00
N MET A 112 2.33 9.66 -4.50
CA MET A 112 2.28 9.36 -5.94
C MET A 112 0.84 9.20 -6.47
N VAL A 113 -0.15 8.99 -5.58
CA VAL A 113 -1.57 8.95 -5.92
C VAL A 113 -2.13 10.35 -5.68
N ASN A 114 -2.53 11.04 -6.75
CA ASN A 114 -3.00 12.43 -6.80
C ASN A 114 -1.91 13.50 -6.99
N GLN A 115 -0.89 13.24 -7.81
CA GLN A 115 0.05 14.31 -8.19
C GLN A 115 -0.63 15.33 -9.11
N LEU A 116 -0.58 16.62 -8.79
CA LEU A 116 -0.93 17.67 -9.74
C LEU A 116 0.15 17.71 -10.82
N ILE A 117 -0.23 17.33 -12.05
CA ILE A 117 0.69 17.28 -13.19
C ILE A 117 0.65 18.59 -13.98
N ASP A 118 -0.53 19.18 -14.09
CA ASP A 118 -0.74 20.41 -14.84
C ASP A 118 -1.92 21.21 -14.27
N MET A 119 -1.96 22.51 -14.55
CA MET A 119 -3.05 23.39 -14.18
C MET A 119 -3.36 24.33 -15.35
N GLU A 120 -4.55 24.18 -15.92
CA GLU A 120 -5.11 25.11 -16.89
C GLU A 120 -6.09 26.05 -16.17
N TRP A 121 -6.13 27.32 -16.56
CA TRP A 121 -7.14 28.28 -16.07
C TRP A 121 -7.80 29.01 -17.23
N LYS A 122 -9.08 29.33 -17.09
CA LYS A 122 -9.86 30.16 -18.00
C LYS A 122 -10.44 31.33 -17.22
N PHE A 123 -10.13 32.54 -17.68
CA PHE A 123 -10.67 33.77 -17.14
C PHE A 123 -11.63 34.38 -18.16
N GLY A 124 -12.86 34.67 -17.73
CA GLY A 124 -13.88 35.29 -18.58
C GLY A 124 -14.41 36.57 -17.97
N VAL A 125 -14.58 37.59 -18.82
CA VAL A 125 -15.34 38.80 -18.50
C VAL A 125 -16.52 38.91 -19.46
N THR A 126 -17.74 39.04 -18.93
CA THR A 126 -18.90 39.36 -19.76
C THR A 126 -19.16 40.86 -19.67
N ALA A 127 -18.82 41.61 -20.72
CA ALA A 127 -19.20 43.01 -20.85
C ALA A 127 -20.66 43.10 -21.31
N GLY A 128 -21.56 43.62 -20.47
CA GLY A 128 -22.93 43.94 -20.85
C GLY A 128 -22.99 45.26 -21.64
N SER A 129 -23.21 45.20 -22.95
CA SER A 129 -23.33 46.40 -23.82
C SER A 129 -24.71 47.08 -23.74
N SER A 130 -25.34 47.19 -22.58
CA SER A 130 -26.63 47.87 -22.47
C SER A 130 -26.71 48.71 -21.20
N GLU A 131 -27.10 49.98 -21.38
CA GLU A 131 -27.10 51.09 -20.41
C GLU A 131 -28.08 50.94 -19.22
N LEU A 132 -28.44 49.71 -18.82
CA LEU A 132 -29.17 49.46 -17.58
C LEU A 132 -28.54 48.31 -16.77
N GLY A 133 -27.65 48.68 -15.85
CA GLY A 133 -27.56 48.06 -14.52
C GLY A 133 -27.14 46.60 -14.36
N LYS A 134 -26.43 45.98 -15.32
CA LYS A 134 -25.83 44.65 -15.10
C LYS A 134 -24.31 44.74 -14.96
N VAL A 135 -23.84 44.61 -13.72
CA VAL A 135 -22.43 44.35 -13.39
C VAL A 135 -22.00 43.12 -14.20
N GLY A 136 -21.00 43.30 -15.06
CA GLY A 136 -20.43 42.18 -15.82
C GLY A 136 -19.93 41.10 -14.87
N SER A 137 -20.37 39.86 -15.07
CA SER A 137 -19.90 38.74 -14.26
C SER A 137 -18.47 38.39 -14.65
N ILE A 138 -17.60 38.32 -13.64
CA ILE A 138 -16.25 37.78 -13.75
C ILE A 138 -16.33 36.33 -13.32
N PHE A 139 -15.76 35.41 -14.10
CA PHE A 139 -15.61 34.03 -13.67
C PHE A 139 -14.18 33.53 -13.91
N LEU A 140 -13.75 32.64 -13.02
CA LEU A 140 -12.47 31.96 -13.08
C LEU A 140 -12.72 30.46 -12.95
N GLN A 141 -12.44 29.73 -14.03
CA GLN A 141 -12.52 28.27 -14.04
C GLN A 141 -11.11 27.68 -14.09
N LEU A 142 -10.76 26.94 -13.05
CA LEU A 142 -9.53 26.15 -12.96
C LEU A 142 -9.81 24.72 -13.39
N LYS A 143 -8.89 24.14 -14.15
CA LYS A 143 -8.84 22.71 -14.47
C LYS A 143 -7.48 22.18 -14.01
N LEU A 144 -7.49 21.40 -12.95
CA LEU A 144 -6.34 20.69 -12.43
C LEU A 144 -6.23 19.34 -13.13
N VAL A 145 -5.07 19.00 -13.68
CA VAL A 145 -4.81 17.65 -14.21
C VAL A 145 -4.09 16.86 -13.14
N VAL A 146 -4.79 15.92 -12.54
CA VAL A 146 -4.30 15.14 -11.40
C VAL A 146 -4.00 13.71 -11.84
N LYS A 147 -2.79 13.22 -11.56
CA LYS A 147 -2.40 11.82 -11.76
C LYS A 147 -2.83 10.98 -10.57
N LYS A 148 -3.88 10.18 -10.74
CA LYS A 148 -4.32 9.17 -9.78
C LYS A 148 -3.78 7.80 -10.20
N GLY A 149 -2.63 7.42 -9.63
CA GLY A 149 -1.95 6.19 -10.03
C GLY A 149 -1.43 6.28 -11.47
N SER A 150 -1.99 5.50 -12.39
CA SER A 150 -1.64 5.54 -13.83
C SER A 150 -2.55 6.41 -14.69
N ARG A 151 -3.64 6.95 -14.13
CA ARG A 151 -4.63 7.75 -14.88
C ARG A 151 -4.43 9.24 -14.62
N LEU A 152 -4.56 10.04 -15.68
CA LEU A 152 -4.67 11.49 -15.59
C LEU A 152 -6.15 11.86 -15.59
N GLU A 153 -6.61 12.56 -14.56
CA GLU A 153 -8.00 12.98 -14.39
C GLU A 153 -8.07 14.50 -14.29
N PRO A 154 -8.89 15.17 -15.13
CA PRO A 154 -9.16 16.59 -14.98
C PRO A 154 -10.14 16.83 -13.82
N VAL A 155 -9.81 17.75 -12.92
CA VAL A 155 -10.64 18.22 -11.80
C VAL A 155 -10.91 19.70 -12.02
N TYR A 156 -12.19 20.08 -12.11
CA TYR A 156 -12.61 21.45 -12.38
C TYR A 156 -13.01 22.15 -11.07
N LEU A 157 -12.54 23.38 -10.88
CA LEU A 157 -12.88 24.26 -9.76
C LEU A 157 -13.30 25.62 -10.31
N GLY A 158 -14.38 26.19 -9.80
CA GLY A 158 -14.89 27.51 -10.21
C GLY A 158 -16.42 27.56 -10.21
N GLU A 159 -16.95 28.77 -10.03
CA GLU A 159 -18.33 29.16 -10.38
C GLU A 159 -18.32 29.93 -11.71
#